data_AF-A0A8I1MRC3-F1
#
_entry.id   AF-A0A8I1MRC3-F1
#
_cell.length_a   1.000
_cell.length_b   1.000
_cell.length_c   1.000
_cell.angle_alpha   90.00
_cell.angle_beta   90.00
_cell.angle_gamma   90.00
#
_symmetry.space_group_name_H-M   'P 1'
#
loop_
_entity.id
_entity.type
_entity.pdbx_description
1 polymer ?
#
loop_
_entity_poly.entity_id
_entity_poly.type
_entity_poly.pdbx_seq_one_letter_code
_entity_poly.pdbx_strand_id
1 'polypeptide(L)'
;MIRFLSRFVVGLALLPCAMAMPMQNPGFENGLDGWILLERDLPDPMTSVAADAAREGSAGLRVEDADKQNGSSLVSQPLPASPGLTYKLAFYARAKGANKGAVYLRFYDSSRKIIDPQNLPSVAISKAGDWENYALEAVAPAGATAVAIWIHSWSGATGTIEFDDFSLEEAGASGASAAPAAAVSPAPERKSAEPPGAVAREKPAMIILKLDDLKVSGGGRLQPEWQRVLDILKARNIKASFGIICDSLAKADPSVIQWIKETHDSGLVEFWFHGLNHDVRTENGVQMAEFKGRPYEEQKRRFEESEALAREKLGFAFSTFGPPGGGSAGSFDEVTVRVMNDVPEMKVWLYPQPLDDAGRQLAEDGKVVILDREWPVNIEQPLFVPNAERLERGYAKYPRRAYFVLQGHPTHWKDEGFVQFEKILDFLQQQNAVFVTPQECAAAVEQKTAQAN
;
A
#
# COMPACT_ATOMS: atom_id res chain seq x y z
N MET A 1 15.67 -64.71 -36.64
CA MET A 1 15.05 -63.61 -37.43
C MET A 1 13.55 -63.66 -37.26
N ILE A 2 12.87 -62.52 -37.46
CA ILE A 2 11.41 -62.24 -37.38
C ILE A 2 11.01 -61.67 -35.99
N ARG A 3 11.29 -60.39 -35.71
CA ARG A 3 10.51 -59.14 -35.98
C ARG A 3 9.19 -59.05 -35.18
N PHE A 4 9.25 -58.34 -34.05
CA PHE A 4 8.09 -57.82 -33.32
C PHE A 4 7.52 -56.60 -34.05
N LEU A 5 6.22 -56.62 -34.36
CA LEU A 5 5.46 -55.44 -34.77
C LEU A 5 5.17 -54.58 -33.54
N SER A 6 5.66 -53.34 -33.53
CA SER A 6 5.20 -52.30 -32.61
C SER A 6 4.12 -51.46 -33.29
N ARG A 7 2.93 -51.41 -32.71
CA ARG A 7 1.82 -50.56 -33.16
C ARG A 7 2.11 -49.12 -32.73
N PHE A 8 2.29 -48.22 -33.70
CA PHE A 8 2.22 -46.78 -33.46
C PHE A 8 0.75 -46.35 -33.34
N VAL A 9 0.37 -45.81 -32.20
CA VAL A 9 -0.85 -45.00 -32.05
C VAL A 9 -0.44 -43.56 -32.34
N VAL A 10 -0.94 -42.98 -33.42
CA VAL A 10 -0.82 -41.54 -33.69
C VAL A 10 -1.88 -40.84 -32.85
N GLY A 11 -1.44 -40.16 -31.79
CA GLY A 11 -2.29 -39.23 -31.04
C GLY A 11 -2.41 -37.92 -31.81
N LEU A 12 -3.62 -37.60 -32.25
CA LEU A 12 -3.96 -36.30 -32.84
C LEU A 12 -3.96 -35.25 -31.71
N ALA A 13 -2.97 -34.36 -31.69
CA ALA A 13 -2.94 -33.24 -30.76
C ALA A 13 -3.98 -32.19 -31.21
N LEU A 14 -5.02 -31.98 -30.39
CA LEU A 14 -5.91 -30.82 -30.52
C LEU A 14 -5.12 -29.56 -30.15
N LEU A 15 -4.88 -28.69 -31.14
CA LEU A 15 -4.42 -27.33 -30.90
C LEU A 15 -5.53 -26.55 -30.19
N PRO A 16 -5.27 -25.87 -29.06
CA PRO A 16 -6.25 -24.98 -28.45
C PRO A 16 -6.58 -23.85 -29.42
N CYS A 17 -7.87 -23.67 -29.74
CA CYS A 17 -8.36 -22.56 -30.55
C CYS A 17 -8.38 -21.30 -29.67
N ALA A 18 -7.67 -20.26 -30.08
CA ALA A 18 -7.81 -18.93 -29.49
C ALA A 18 -9.07 -18.26 -30.07
N MET A 19 -9.86 -17.60 -29.23
CA MET A 19 -11.07 -16.87 -29.63
C MET A 19 -10.90 -15.38 -29.29
N ALA A 20 -11.11 -14.52 -30.29
CA ALA A 20 -11.11 -13.07 -30.09
C ALA A 20 -12.30 -12.65 -29.22
N MET A 21 -12.03 -11.80 -28.23
CA MET A 21 -13.03 -11.20 -27.36
C MET A 21 -13.56 -9.89 -27.96
N PRO A 22 -14.87 -9.61 -27.88
CA PRO A 22 -15.49 -8.46 -28.52
C PRO A 22 -15.21 -7.16 -27.73
N MET A 23 -14.00 -6.62 -27.88
CA MET A 23 -13.65 -5.30 -27.33
C MET A 23 -14.46 -4.19 -28.01
N GLN A 24 -14.97 -3.26 -27.21
CA GLN A 24 -15.60 -2.05 -27.73
C GLN A 24 -14.53 -1.00 -28.05
N ASN A 25 -14.56 -0.47 -29.27
CA ASN A 25 -13.70 0.63 -29.73
C ASN A 25 -12.18 0.41 -29.44
N PRO A 26 -11.60 -0.73 -29.89
CA PRO A 26 -10.21 -1.06 -29.60
C PRO A 26 -9.17 -0.13 -30.24
N GLY A 27 -9.54 0.57 -31.31
CA GLY A 27 -8.69 1.55 -32.02
C GLY A 27 -9.13 3.00 -31.82
N PHE A 28 -9.97 3.30 -30.83
CA PHE A 28 -10.36 4.68 -30.46
C PHE A 28 -11.02 5.55 -31.56
N GLU A 29 -11.46 4.94 -32.67
CA GLU A 29 -12.19 5.59 -33.78
C GLU A 29 -13.49 6.30 -33.35
N ASN A 30 -14.05 5.90 -32.21
CA ASN A 30 -15.25 6.50 -31.63
C ASN A 30 -14.97 7.13 -30.25
N GLY A 31 -13.86 7.87 -30.13
CA GLY A 31 -13.48 8.54 -28.89
C GLY A 31 -13.13 7.54 -27.78
N LEU A 32 -13.64 7.77 -26.57
CA LEU A 32 -13.45 6.88 -25.41
C LEU A 32 -14.66 5.94 -25.17
N ASP A 33 -15.56 5.76 -26.14
CA ASP A 33 -16.67 4.82 -26.00
C ASP A 33 -16.14 3.42 -25.69
N GLY A 34 -16.69 2.76 -24.67
CA GLY A 34 -16.17 1.46 -24.22
C GLY A 34 -14.97 1.55 -23.26
N TRP A 35 -14.50 2.76 -22.93
CA TRP A 35 -13.42 3.01 -21.97
C TRP A 35 -13.89 3.97 -20.86
N ILE A 36 -13.32 3.80 -19.68
CA ILE A 36 -13.68 4.47 -18.44
C ILE A 36 -12.47 5.31 -18.00
N LEU A 37 -12.60 6.63 -18.13
CA LEU A 37 -11.62 7.57 -17.64
C LEU A 37 -11.76 7.73 -16.12
N LEU A 38 -10.80 7.19 -15.37
CA LEU A 38 -10.78 7.22 -13.90
C LEU A 38 -10.15 8.51 -13.36
N GLU A 39 -9.42 9.23 -14.18
CA GLU A 39 -8.83 10.53 -13.87
C GLU A 39 -9.69 11.72 -14.33
N ARG A 40 -10.96 11.49 -14.66
CA ARG A 40 -11.87 12.52 -15.24
C ARG A 40 -12.08 13.75 -14.35
N ASP A 41 -11.86 13.61 -13.05
CA ASP A 41 -12.07 14.67 -12.06
C ASP A 41 -10.78 15.47 -11.81
N LEU A 42 -9.67 15.12 -12.47
CA LEU A 42 -8.48 15.97 -12.50
C LEU A 42 -8.74 17.25 -13.29
N PRO A 43 -8.18 18.40 -12.87
CA PRO A 43 -8.33 19.67 -13.59
C PRO A 43 -7.91 19.58 -15.06
N ASP A 44 -6.86 18.79 -15.33
CA ASP A 44 -6.31 18.53 -16.66
C ASP A 44 -6.08 17.00 -16.81
N PRO A 45 -7.07 16.24 -17.33
CA PRO A 45 -6.90 14.81 -17.59
C PRO A 45 -5.81 14.56 -18.64
N MET A 46 -4.95 13.58 -18.41
CA MET A 46 -3.79 13.30 -19.26
C MET A 46 -4.16 12.51 -20.52
N THR A 47 -5.30 11.85 -20.48
CA THR A 47 -5.79 10.96 -21.54
C THR A 47 -6.70 11.70 -22.52
N SER A 48 -6.38 11.62 -23.81
CA SER A 48 -7.16 12.19 -24.91
C SER A 48 -7.17 11.25 -26.13
N VAL A 49 -8.05 11.51 -27.08
CA VAL A 49 -8.07 10.83 -28.39
C VAL A 49 -7.68 11.84 -29.46
N ALA A 50 -6.76 11.47 -30.35
CA ALA A 50 -6.20 12.39 -31.35
C ALA A 50 -5.97 11.70 -32.70
N ALA A 51 -6.19 12.44 -33.79
CA ALA A 51 -6.01 11.94 -35.16
C ALA A 51 -4.54 11.64 -35.49
N ASP A 52 -3.61 12.43 -34.95
CA ASP A 52 -2.17 12.22 -35.15
C ASP A 52 -1.59 11.17 -34.19
N ALA A 53 -2.39 10.63 -33.27
CA ALA A 53 -2.08 9.45 -32.45
C ALA A 53 -2.59 8.15 -33.09
N ALA A 54 -3.21 8.20 -34.26
CA ALA A 54 -3.64 7.01 -35.00
C ALA A 54 -2.42 6.25 -35.57
N ARG A 55 -2.42 4.92 -35.40
CA ARG A 55 -1.56 4.00 -36.16
C ARG A 55 -2.30 3.50 -37.38
N GLU A 56 -3.52 3.01 -37.19
CA GLU A 56 -4.48 2.66 -38.23
C GLU A 56 -5.74 3.52 -38.06
N GLY A 57 -6.61 3.54 -39.07
CA GLY A 57 -7.85 4.33 -38.96
C GLY A 57 -7.63 5.85 -38.91
N SER A 58 -8.44 6.53 -38.11
CA SER A 58 -8.57 7.99 -38.06
C SER A 58 -8.27 8.60 -36.70
N ALA A 59 -8.17 7.80 -35.64
CA ALA A 59 -7.84 8.27 -34.30
C ALA A 59 -7.06 7.23 -33.50
N GLY A 60 -6.34 7.68 -32.47
CA GLY A 60 -5.70 6.81 -31.49
C GLY A 60 -5.68 7.46 -30.10
N LEU A 61 -5.31 6.69 -29.09
CA LEU A 61 -5.22 7.18 -27.71
C LEU A 61 -3.90 7.92 -27.50
N ARG A 62 -3.95 9.09 -26.86
CA ARG A 62 -2.79 9.83 -26.37
C ARG A 62 -2.87 9.98 -24.86
N VAL A 63 -1.84 9.50 -24.18
CA VAL A 63 -1.54 9.85 -22.79
C VAL A 63 -0.43 10.88 -22.83
N GLU A 64 -0.76 12.14 -22.57
CA GLU A 64 0.19 13.24 -22.43
C GLU A 64 0.32 13.59 -20.95
N ASP A 65 1.30 12.97 -20.30
CA ASP A 65 1.52 13.15 -18.87
C ASP A 65 2.50 14.31 -18.64
N ALA A 66 1.95 15.47 -18.28
CA ALA A 66 2.72 16.61 -17.81
C ALA A 66 2.69 16.74 -16.27
N ASP A 67 1.98 15.86 -15.59
CA ASP A 67 1.72 15.94 -14.16
C ASP A 67 2.84 15.22 -13.39
N LYS A 68 3.53 15.98 -12.54
CA LYS A 68 4.64 15.44 -11.74
C LYS A 68 4.18 14.71 -10.47
N GLN A 69 2.88 14.71 -10.19
CA GLN A 69 2.25 14.24 -8.94
C GLN A 69 1.27 13.09 -9.18
N ASN A 70 0.50 13.15 -10.26
CA ASN A 70 -0.47 12.14 -10.65
C ASN A 70 0.04 11.30 -11.82
N GLY A 71 -0.77 10.34 -12.25
CA GLY A 71 -0.53 9.55 -13.46
C GLY A 71 -1.88 9.20 -14.09
N SER A 72 -1.87 8.96 -15.40
CA SER A 72 -3.09 8.75 -16.19
C SER A 72 -3.83 7.48 -15.78
N SER A 73 -5.14 7.40 -15.98
CA SER A 73 -5.86 6.18 -15.60
C SER A 73 -7.09 5.97 -16.48
N LEU A 74 -6.96 5.03 -17.42
CA LEU A 74 -8.02 4.64 -18.36
C LEU A 74 -8.23 3.12 -18.31
N VAL A 75 -9.46 2.67 -18.12
CA VAL A 75 -9.79 1.22 -18.05
C VAL A 75 -10.82 0.87 -19.12
N SER A 76 -10.66 -0.24 -19.83
CA SER A 76 -11.69 -0.72 -20.75
C SER A 76 -12.97 -1.13 -20.00
N GLN A 77 -14.10 -1.24 -20.68
CA GLN A 77 -15.22 -1.97 -20.12
C GLN A 77 -14.79 -3.43 -19.80
N PRO A 78 -15.19 -3.99 -18.65
CA PRO A 78 -14.87 -5.37 -18.32
C PRO A 78 -15.55 -6.35 -19.27
N LEU A 79 -14.79 -7.31 -19.77
CA LEU A 79 -15.27 -8.42 -20.58
C LEU A 79 -15.38 -9.68 -19.71
N PRO A 80 -16.31 -10.62 -20.00
CA PRO A 80 -16.41 -11.87 -19.25
C PRO A 80 -15.08 -12.63 -19.26
N ALA A 81 -14.70 -13.18 -18.10
CA ALA A 81 -13.52 -14.02 -17.98
C ALA A 81 -13.85 -15.29 -17.20
N SER A 82 -13.18 -16.39 -17.54
CA SER A 82 -13.32 -17.67 -16.84
C SER A 82 -12.00 -18.05 -16.15
N PRO A 83 -12.03 -18.52 -14.89
CA PRO A 83 -10.82 -18.91 -14.18
C PRO A 83 -10.05 -20.01 -14.93
N GLY A 84 -8.72 -19.92 -14.93
CA GLY A 84 -7.82 -20.90 -15.53
C GLY A 84 -7.68 -20.81 -17.05
N LEU A 85 -8.46 -19.96 -17.74
CA LEU A 85 -8.23 -19.64 -19.14
C LEU A 85 -7.06 -18.66 -19.29
N THR A 86 -6.40 -18.71 -20.44
CA THR A 86 -5.32 -17.79 -20.77
C THR A 86 -5.85 -16.66 -21.63
N TYR A 87 -5.53 -15.43 -21.26
CA TYR A 87 -5.91 -14.21 -21.95
C TYR A 87 -4.67 -13.58 -22.58
N LYS A 88 -4.76 -13.29 -23.88
CA LYS A 88 -3.69 -12.74 -24.69
C LYS A 88 -4.09 -11.35 -25.17
N LEU A 89 -3.44 -10.35 -24.62
CA LEU A 89 -3.57 -8.96 -25.00
C LEU A 89 -2.49 -8.62 -26.03
N ALA A 90 -2.87 -7.96 -27.11
CA ALA A 90 -1.94 -7.30 -28.02
C ALA A 90 -2.42 -5.88 -28.35
N PHE A 91 -1.48 -4.97 -28.55
CA PHE A 91 -1.76 -3.57 -28.89
C PHE A 91 -0.51 -2.92 -29.46
N TYR A 92 -0.66 -1.79 -30.14
CA TYR A 92 0.47 -0.99 -30.57
C TYR A 92 0.66 0.21 -29.65
N ALA A 93 1.91 0.55 -29.38
CA ALA A 93 2.26 1.77 -28.69
C ALA A 93 3.50 2.42 -29.28
N ARG A 94 3.56 3.75 -29.21
CA ARG A 94 4.78 4.52 -29.45
C ARG A 94 4.95 5.56 -28.37
N ALA A 95 6.21 5.85 -28.04
CA ALA A 95 6.54 6.76 -26.94
C ALA A 95 7.46 7.87 -27.46
N LYS A 96 7.06 9.12 -27.21
CA LYS A 96 7.86 10.32 -27.48
C LYS A 96 8.46 10.83 -26.17
N GLY A 97 9.78 10.72 -26.01
CA GLY A 97 10.51 11.20 -24.82
C GLY A 97 10.71 10.12 -23.74
N ALA A 98 11.10 10.55 -22.54
CA ALA A 98 11.38 9.66 -21.40
C ALA A 98 10.08 9.24 -20.70
N ASN A 99 9.26 8.44 -21.39
CA ASN A 99 7.95 8.04 -20.89
C ASN A 99 8.06 6.76 -20.10
N LYS A 100 7.23 6.63 -19.06
CA LYS A 100 7.15 5.41 -18.28
C LYS A 100 5.68 5.15 -17.91
N GLY A 101 5.03 4.31 -18.70
CA GLY A 101 3.70 3.81 -18.43
C GLY A 101 3.61 2.32 -18.70
N ALA A 102 2.48 1.71 -18.37
CA ALA A 102 2.23 0.31 -18.60
C ALA A 102 0.78 0.04 -18.96
N VAL A 103 0.58 -1.09 -19.63
CA VAL A 103 -0.73 -1.67 -19.89
C VAL A 103 -0.85 -2.95 -19.07
N TYR A 104 -1.97 -3.08 -18.35
CA TYR A 104 -2.23 -4.14 -17.40
C TYR A 104 -3.49 -4.93 -17.78
N LEU A 105 -3.55 -6.19 -17.37
CA LEU A 105 -4.80 -6.95 -17.28
C LEU A 105 -5.30 -6.96 -15.83
N ARG A 106 -6.50 -6.43 -15.60
CA ARG A 106 -7.22 -6.49 -14.32
C ARG A 106 -8.27 -7.59 -14.37
N PHE A 107 -8.09 -8.64 -13.60
CA PHE A 107 -9.15 -9.64 -13.39
C PHE A 107 -10.04 -9.22 -12.22
N TYR A 108 -11.34 -9.44 -12.35
CA TYR A 108 -12.34 -9.09 -11.34
C TYR A 108 -13.10 -10.32 -10.90
N ASP A 109 -13.43 -10.39 -9.61
CA ASP A 109 -14.35 -11.39 -9.06
C ASP A 109 -15.82 -11.02 -9.31
N SER A 110 -16.75 -11.89 -8.89
CA SER A 110 -18.19 -11.70 -9.05
C SER A 110 -18.74 -10.46 -8.32
N SER A 111 -17.99 -9.93 -7.35
CA SER A 111 -18.32 -8.71 -6.61
C SER A 111 -17.71 -7.46 -7.25
N ARG A 112 -17.11 -7.59 -8.45
CA ARG A 112 -16.37 -6.55 -9.18
C ARG A 112 -15.13 -6.04 -8.43
N LYS A 113 -14.55 -6.83 -7.53
CA LYS A 113 -13.26 -6.52 -6.90
C LYS A 113 -12.13 -7.05 -7.76
N ILE A 114 -11.05 -6.28 -7.89
CA ILE A 114 -9.84 -6.73 -8.60
C ILE A 114 -9.20 -7.88 -7.81
N ILE A 115 -8.92 -8.98 -8.51
CA ILE A 115 -8.20 -10.15 -7.97
C ILE A 115 -6.71 -9.89 -8.11
N ASP A 116 -5.99 -10.08 -7.00
CA ASP A 116 -4.54 -9.83 -6.91
C ASP A 116 -4.12 -8.46 -7.48
N PRO A 117 -4.64 -7.34 -6.94
CA PRO A 117 -4.35 -6.01 -7.45
C PRO A 117 -2.86 -5.59 -7.35
N GLN A 118 -2.01 -6.41 -6.69
CA GLN A 118 -0.58 -6.15 -6.53
C GLN A 118 0.29 -6.83 -7.58
N ASN A 119 -0.16 -7.95 -8.15
CA ASN A 119 0.58 -8.69 -9.18
C ASN A 119 -0.18 -8.69 -10.50
N LEU A 120 -0.71 -7.52 -10.87
CA LEU A 120 -1.38 -7.37 -12.15
C LEU A 120 -0.39 -7.69 -13.29
N PRO A 121 -0.74 -8.65 -14.17
CA PRO A 121 0.02 -8.91 -15.37
C PRO A 121 0.13 -7.60 -16.17
N SER A 122 1.35 -7.23 -16.56
CA SER A 122 1.59 -5.95 -17.21
C SER A 122 2.77 -5.99 -18.17
N VAL A 123 2.74 -5.05 -19.12
CA VAL A 123 3.86 -4.76 -20.00
C VAL A 123 4.17 -3.27 -19.92
N ALA A 124 5.44 -2.94 -19.70
CA ALA A 124 5.91 -1.57 -19.56
C ALA A 124 6.33 -0.96 -20.91
N ILE A 125 5.88 0.27 -21.16
CA ILE A 125 6.30 1.12 -22.28
C ILE A 125 7.24 2.18 -21.69
N SER A 126 8.54 1.91 -21.79
CA SER A 126 9.60 2.68 -21.11
C SER A 126 10.71 3.20 -22.02
N LYS A 127 10.61 2.91 -23.32
CA LYS A 127 11.60 3.32 -24.33
C LYS A 127 10.94 4.22 -25.34
N ALA A 128 11.56 5.37 -25.62
CA ALA A 128 11.18 6.19 -26.75
C ALA A 128 11.38 5.40 -28.05
N GLY A 129 10.42 5.51 -28.96
CA GLY A 129 10.41 4.75 -30.20
C GLY A 129 9.18 5.05 -31.03
N ASP A 130 9.22 4.61 -32.28
CA ASP A 130 8.05 4.58 -33.15
C ASP A 130 7.13 3.39 -32.77
N TRP A 131 6.04 3.21 -33.51
CA TRP A 131 5.07 2.14 -33.27
C TRP A 131 5.70 0.76 -33.16
N GLU A 132 5.49 0.12 -32.01
CA GLU A 132 5.88 -1.26 -31.73
C GLU A 132 4.65 -2.04 -31.25
N ASN A 133 4.60 -3.32 -31.61
CA ASN A 133 3.57 -4.24 -31.14
C ASN A 133 3.97 -4.79 -29.76
N TYR A 134 3.11 -4.60 -28.77
CA TYR A 134 3.25 -5.11 -27.42
C TYR A 134 2.27 -6.26 -27.20
N ALA A 135 2.73 -7.29 -26.49
CA ALA A 135 1.90 -8.42 -26.11
C ALA A 135 2.04 -8.74 -24.63
N LEU A 136 0.93 -9.18 -24.04
CA LEU A 136 0.84 -9.62 -22.65
C LEU A 136 -0.04 -10.86 -22.58
N GLU A 137 0.45 -11.91 -21.92
CA GLU A 137 -0.29 -13.16 -21.71
C GLU A 137 -0.47 -13.40 -20.21
N ALA A 138 -1.70 -13.72 -19.80
CA ALA A 138 -2.03 -13.95 -18.39
C ALA A 138 -3.08 -15.04 -18.22
N VAL A 139 -2.89 -15.90 -17.22
CA VAL A 139 -3.91 -16.88 -16.82
C VAL A 139 -4.88 -16.21 -15.85
N ALA A 140 -6.19 -16.31 -16.12
CA ALA A 140 -7.21 -15.79 -15.22
C ALA A 140 -7.14 -16.52 -13.86
N PRO A 141 -7.02 -15.78 -12.74
CA PRO A 141 -6.92 -16.37 -11.42
C PRO A 141 -8.23 -17.04 -10.99
N ALA A 142 -8.15 -17.87 -9.95
CA ALA A 142 -9.33 -18.47 -9.34
C ALA A 142 -10.36 -17.40 -8.94
N GLY A 143 -11.63 -17.61 -9.28
CA GLY A 143 -12.71 -16.67 -8.96
C GLY A 143 -12.87 -15.51 -9.95
N ALA A 144 -12.02 -15.39 -10.97
CA ALA A 144 -12.19 -14.39 -12.03
C ALA A 144 -13.52 -14.59 -12.78
N THR A 145 -14.31 -13.53 -12.87
CA THR A 145 -15.55 -13.47 -13.67
C THR A 145 -15.48 -12.42 -14.78
N ALA A 146 -14.52 -11.49 -14.70
CA ALA A 146 -14.29 -10.50 -15.73
C ALA A 146 -12.81 -10.13 -15.85
N VAL A 147 -12.43 -9.55 -16.99
CA VAL A 147 -11.11 -9.00 -17.28
C VAL A 147 -11.26 -7.62 -17.92
N ALA A 148 -10.41 -6.66 -17.57
CA ALA A 148 -10.33 -5.36 -18.24
C ALA A 148 -8.87 -4.98 -18.50
N ILE A 149 -8.66 -4.13 -19.51
CA ILE A 149 -7.36 -3.54 -19.81
C ILE A 149 -7.27 -2.23 -19.05
N TRP A 150 -6.14 -1.99 -18.38
CA TRP A 150 -5.86 -0.72 -17.71
C TRP A 150 -4.60 -0.09 -18.28
N ILE A 151 -4.71 1.16 -18.73
CA ILE A 151 -3.63 1.99 -19.24
C ILE A 151 -3.30 3.02 -18.18
N HIS A 152 -2.02 3.07 -17.79
CA HIS A 152 -1.55 3.91 -16.68
C HIS A 152 -0.14 4.44 -16.93
N SER A 153 0.03 5.76 -16.85
CA SER A 153 1.35 6.40 -16.70
C SER A 153 1.71 6.51 -15.22
N TRP A 154 3.00 6.37 -14.91
CA TRP A 154 3.47 6.39 -13.52
C TRP A 154 3.79 7.80 -13.05
N SER A 155 3.52 8.08 -11.76
CA SER A 155 3.74 9.41 -11.17
C SER A 155 5.19 9.89 -11.29
N GLY A 156 5.37 11.13 -11.72
CA GLY A 156 6.69 11.76 -11.87
C GLY A 156 7.43 11.39 -13.16
N ALA A 157 6.84 10.53 -14.01
CA ALA A 157 7.35 10.23 -15.34
C ALA A 157 6.57 11.04 -16.40
N THR A 158 7.08 12.22 -16.75
CA THR A 158 6.43 13.07 -17.73
C THR A 158 6.73 12.64 -19.17
N GLY A 159 5.71 12.63 -20.02
CA GLY A 159 5.82 12.62 -21.47
C GLY A 159 4.67 11.89 -22.15
N THR A 160 4.82 11.56 -23.44
CA THR A 160 3.68 11.20 -24.31
C THR A 160 3.73 9.77 -24.83
N ILE A 161 2.80 8.92 -24.37
CA ILE A 161 2.61 7.58 -24.93
C ILE A 161 1.33 7.57 -25.76
N GLU A 162 1.42 7.08 -26.98
CA GLU A 162 0.28 6.91 -27.87
C GLU A 162 0.02 5.41 -28.07
N PHE A 163 -1.25 5.02 -28.07
CA PHE A 163 -1.68 3.63 -28.14
C PHE A 163 -2.77 3.46 -29.21
N ASP A 164 -2.78 2.30 -29.84
CA ASP A 164 -3.80 1.95 -30.83
C ASP A 164 -3.96 0.44 -30.99
N ASP A 165 -5.04 0.03 -31.65
CA ASP A 165 -5.30 -1.34 -32.12
C ASP A 165 -5.23 -2.43 -31.04
N PHE A 166 -5.97 -2.24 -29.95
CA PHE A 166 -6.06 -3.25 -28.89
C PHE A 166 -6.80 -4.50 -29.37
N SER A 167 -6.32 -5.66 -28.94
CA SER A 167 -7.01 -6.93 -29.12
C SER A 167 -6.84 -7.80 -27.89
N LEU A 168 -7.88 -8.54 -27.55
CA LEU A 168 -7.87 -9.48 -26.45
C LEU A 168 -8.42 -10.80 -26.95
N GLU A 169 -7.68 -11.89 -26.73
CA GLU A 169 -8.10 -13.24 -27.07
C GLU A 169 -8.14 -14.10 -25.81
N GLU A 170 -9.08 -15.04 -25.76
CA GLU A 170 -9.08 -16.12 -24.78
C GLU A 170 -8.65 -17.45 -25.43
N ALA A 171 -7.84 -18.22 -24.72
CA ALA A 171 -7.37 -19.55 -25.15
C ALA A 171 -7.59 -20.59 -24.04
N GLY A 172 -8.11 -21.76 -24.45
CA GLY A 172 -8.34 -22.91 -23.58
C GLY A 172 -7.05 -23.44 -22.94
N ALA A 173 -7.10 -23.83 -21.66
CA ALA A 173 -5.97 -24.40 -20.95
C ALA A 173 -5.43 -25.66 -21.68
N SER A 174 -4.15 -25.68 -22.03
CA SER A 174 -3.49 -26.89 -22.50
C SER A 174 -3.36 -27.86 -21.31
N GLY A 175 -4.00 -29.03 -21.39
CA GLY A 175 -3.99 -30.01 -20.30
C GLY A 175 -2.66 -30.75 -20.14
N ALA A 176 -2.16 -30.84 -18.90
CA ALA A 176 -1.35 -31.93 -18.33
C ALA A 176 -1.17 -31.67 -16.82
N SER A 177 -1.84 -32.40 -15.92
CA SER A 177 -1.42 -33.65 -15.25
C SER A 177 -0.25 -33.50 -14.26
N ALA A 178 -0.52 -33.84 -13.00
CA ALA A 178 0.40 -33.80 -11.87
C ALA A 178 1.23 -35.09 -11.73
N ALA A 179 2.56 -34.95 -11.58
CA ALA A 179 3.50 -35.71 -10.69
C ALA A 179 4.98 -35.46 -11.12
N PRO A 180 6.00 -35.85 -10.33
CA PRO A 180 6.64 -35.06 -9.27
C PRO A 180 8.06 -34.57 -9.62
N ALA A 181 8.61 -33.75 -8.73
CA ALA A 181 9.88 -33.03 -8.83
C ALA A 181 11.10 -33.87 -9.25
N ALA A 182 11.85 -33.35 -10.23
CA ALA A 182 13.24 -33.69 -10.50
C ALA A 182 14.02 -32.42 -10.91
N ALA A 183 15.26 -32.36 -10.44
CA ALA A 183 16.12 -31.19 -10.30
C ALA A 183 16.47 -30.44 -11.59
N VAL A 184 16.57 -29.11 -11.49
CA VAL A 184 17.15 -28.24 -12.52
C VAL A 184 18.37 -27.54 -11.92
N SER A 185 19.55 -27.79 -12.51
CA SER A 185 20.80 -27.05 -12.27
C SER A 185 20.71 -25.62 -12.82
N PRO A 186 21.51 -24.67 -12.30
CA PRO A 186 21.17 -23.25 -12.36
C PRO A 186 21.42 -22.63 -13.74
N ALA A 187 20.45 -21.84 -14.21
CA ALA A 187 20.65 -20.86 -15.26
C ALA A 187 21.51 -19.70 -14.70
N PRO A 188 22.38 -19.07 -15.53
CA PRO A 188 23.32 -18.07 -15.04
C PRO A 188 22.57 -16.83 -14.53
N GLU A 189 22.95 -16.36 -13.34
CA GLU A 189 22.48 -15.12 -12.72
C GLU A 189 22.59 -13.96 -13.71
N ARG A 190 21.45 -13.53 -14.26
CA ARG A 190 21.33 -12.17 -14.78
C ARG A 190 21.20 -11.26 -13.57
N LYS A 191 22.23 -10.46 -13.31
CA LYS A 191 22.15 -9.30 -12.40
C LYS A 191 20.89 -8.51 -12.77
N SER A 192 19.92 -8.53 -11.86
CA SER A 192 18.79 -7.62 -11.86
C SER A 192 19.33 -6.20 -11.87
N ALA A 193 19.12 -5.48 -12.99
CA ALA A 193 19.39 -4.06 -13.04
C ALA A 193 18.49 -3.37 -12.00
N GLU A 194 19.07 -2.56 -11.13
CA GLU A 194 18.34 -1.81 -10.10
C GLU A 194 17.27 -0.92 -10.73
N PRO A 195 16.06 -0.85 -10.16
CA PRO A 195 15.02 0.03 -10.66
C PRO A 195 15.46 1.50 -10.52
N PRO A 196 15.31 2.34 -11.56
CA PRO A 196 15.65 3.76 -11.48
C PRO A 196 14.71 4.45 -10.48
N GLY A 197 15.22 4.79 -9.29
CA GLY A 197 14.46 5.32 -8.16
C GLY A 197 14.69 4.58 -6.84
N ALA A 198 15.42 3.47 -6.84
CA ALA A 198 15.90 2.83 -5.62
C ALA A 198 16.90 3.74 -4.89
N VAL A 199 16.59 4.12 -3.66
CA VAL A 199 17.57 4.66 -2.73
C VAL A 199 18.45 3.50 -2.32
N ALA A 200 19.73 3.52 -2.69
CA ALA A 200 20.66 2.46 -2.33
C ALA A 200 20.82 2.38 -0.79
N ARG A 201 20.62 1.19 -0.21
CA ARG A 201 20.76 0.93 1.23
C ARG A 201 21.46 -0.40 1.46
N GLU A 202 22.33 -0.44 2.46
CA GLU A 202 23.01 -1.68 2.88
C GLU A 202 22.03 -2.72 3.45
N LYS A 203 20.96 -2.24 4.10
CA LYS A 203 19.89 -3.06 4.65
C LYS A 203 18.53 -2.38 4.40
N PRO A 204 17.47 -3.14 4.12
CA PRO A 204 16.10 -2.64 4.16
C PRO A 204 15.82 -1.86 5.44
N ALA A 205 15.11 -0.72 5.35
CA ALA A 205 14.55 -0.13 6.57
C ALA A 205 13.32 -0.89 7.01
N MET A 206 13.13 -0.88 8.33
CA MET A 206 11.85 -1.23 8.94
C MET A 206 10.90 -0.04 8.83
N ILE A 207 9.65 -0.29 8.45
CA ILE A 207 8.59 0.72 8.34
C ILE A 207 7.53 0.41 9.37
N ILE A 208 7.23 1.41 10.20
CA ILE A 208 6.13 1.40 11.15
C ILE A 208 5.07 2.36 10.60
N LEU A 209 3.96 1.81 10.10
CA LEU A 209 2.78 2.60 9.74
C LEU A 209 2.00 2.93 11.01
N LYS A 210 2.27 4.11 11.58
CA LYS A 210 1.64 4.64 12.79
C LYS A 210 0.35 5.38 12.40
N LEU A 211 -0.79 4.70 12.45
CA LEU A 211 -2.07 5.31 12.09
C LEU A 211 -2.83 5.72 13.35
N ASP A 212 -3.11 7.00 13.47
CA ASP A 212 -3.62 7.68 14.66
C ASP A 212 -5.15 7.81 14.61
N ASP A 213 -5.74 8.06 15.78
CA ASP A 213 -7.16 8.41 15.97
C ASP A 213 -8.19 7.33 15.67
N LEU A 214 -7.87 6.05 15.91
CA LEU A 214 -8.90 5.02 15.94
C LEU A 214 -9.82 5.29 17.14
N LYS A 215 -11.03 5.73 16.83
CA LYS A 215 -12.08 5.97 17.81
C LYS A 215 -13.43 5.50 17.30
N VAL A 216 -14.25 5.07 18.24
CA VAL A 216 -15.67 4.81 18.00
C VAL A 216 -16.42 6.13 17.93
N SER A 217 -17.12 6.39 16.82
CA SER A 217 -17.90 7.61 16.60
C SER A 217 -19.34 7.49 17.13
N GLY A 218 -20.13 8.56 17.00
CA GLY A 218 -21.51 8.60 17.45
C GLY A 218 -22.35 7.47 16.84
N GLY A 219 -22.84 6.56 17.68
CA GLY A 219 -23.60 5.38 17.28
C GLY A 219 -22.86 4.05 17.44
N GLY A 220 -21.64 4.04 18.00
CA GLY A 220 -20.94 2.80 18.39
C GLY A 220 -20.19 2.09 17.27
N ARG A 221 -20.19 2.65 16.06
CA ARG A 221 -19.71 1.99 14.84
C ARG A 221 -18.27 2.32 14.50
N LEU A 222 -17.64 1.40 13.76
CA LEU A 222 -16.33 1.62 13.13
C LEU A 222 -16.48 2.62 11.99
N GLN A 223 -15.55 3.57 11.88
CA GLN A 223 -15.52 4.50 10.75
C GLN A 223 -15.02 3.75 9.50
N PRO A 224 -15.68 3.88 8.34
CA PRO A 224 -15.38 3.09 7.14
C PRO A 224 -13.92 3.14 6.68
N GLU A 225 -13.25 4.26 6.93
CA GLU A 225 -11.86 4.53 6.57
C GLU A 225 -10.90 3.52 7.22
N TRP A 226 -11.18 3.08 8.44
CA TRP A 226 -10.38 2.05 9.13
C TRP A 226 -10.53 0.68 8.50
N GLN A 227 -11.74 0.32 8.05
CA GLN A 227 -11.95 -0.91 7.30
C GLN A 227 -11.20 -0.85 5.97
N ARG A 228 -11.28 0.29 5.25
CA ARG A 228 -10.57 0.49 3.99
C ARG A 228 -9.05 0.35 4.15
N VAL A 229 -8.47 0.96 5.18
CA VAL A 229 -7.05 0.76 5.52
C VAL A 229 -6.75 -0.71 5.78
N LEU A 230 -7.53 -1.38 6.64
CA LEU A 230 -7.30 -2.79 6.94
C LEU A 230 -7.37 -3.67 5.69
N ASP A 231 -8.30 -3.39 4.77
CA ASP A 231 -8.43 -4.12 3.51
C ASP A 231 -7.19 -3.92 2.60
N ILE A 232 -6.67 -2.70 2.50
CA ILE A 232 -5.41 -2.40 1.78
C ILE A 232 -4.25 -3.17 2.40
N LEU A 233 -4.11 -3.14 3.73
CA LEU A 233 -3.04 -3.82 4.46
C LEU A 233 -3.12 -5.34 4.32
N LYS A 234 -4.33 -5.92 4.49
CA LYS A 234 -4.59 -7.35 4.33
C LYS A 234 -4.29 -7.81 2.91
N ALA A 235 -4.71 -7.04 1.91
CA ALA A 235 -4.40 -7.35 0.54
C ALA A 235 -2.88 -7.48 0.36
N ARG A 236 -2.12 -6.54 0.94
CA ARG A 236 -0.66 -6.42 0.77
C ARG A 236 0.19 -7.25 1.75
N ASN A 237 -0.45 -7.95 2.69
CA ASN A 237 0.21 -8.58 3.84
C ASN A 237 1.19 -7.63 4.55
N ILE A 238 0.79 -6.37 4.67
CA ILE A 238 1.59 -5.30 5.28
C ILE A 238 1.20 -5.15 6.73
N LYS A 239 2.19 -5.23 7.63
CA LYS A 239 1.98 -4.92 9.04
C LYS A 239 1.85 -3.42 9.27
N ALA A 240 1.01 -3.05 10.23
CA ALA A 240 0.78 -1.66 10.62
C ALA A 240 0.49 -1.55 12.12
N SER A 241 0.20 -0.34 12.58
CA SER A 241 -0.22 -0.12 13.96
C SER A 241 -1.28 0.96 14.08
N PHE A 242 -2.34 0.70 14.87
CA PHE A 242 -3.50 1.60 15.01
C PHE A 242 -3.60 2.13 16.45
N GLY A 243 -3.59 3.46 16.58
CA GLY A 243 -3.66 4.14 17.87
C GLY A 243 -5.10 4.33 18.32
N ILE A 244 -5.46 3.72 19.45
CA ILE A 244 -6.82 3.79 19.98
C ILE A 244 -6.96 4.95 20.97
N ILE A 245 -8.00 5.77 20.77
CA ILE A 245 -8.52 6.70 21.77
C ILE A 245 -9.46 5.89 22.69
N CYS A 246 -8.99 5.63 23.91
CA CYS A 246 -9.47 4.50 24.71
C CYS A 246 -10.87 4.66 25.30
N ASP A 247 -11.28 5.86 25.68
CA ASP A 247 -12.61 6.11 26.24
C ASP A 247 -13.74 5.80 25.26
N SER A 248 -13.43 5.82 23.95
CA SER A 248 -14.38 5.48 22.90
C SER A 248 -14.78 4.00 22.92
N LEU A 249 -13.94 3.12 23.48
CA LEU A 249 -14.24 1.68 23.63
C LEU A 249 -15.44 1.43 24.55
N ALA A 250 -15.70 2.31 25.52
CA ALA A 250 -16.87 2.20 26.39
C ALA A 250 -18.20 2.33 25.61
N LYS A 251 -18.16 2.94 24.42
CA LYS A 251 -19.32 3.18 23.54
C LYS A 251 -19.34 2.27 22.31
N ALA A 252 -18.37 1.36 22.18
CA ALA A 252 -18.22 0.48 21.03
C ALA A 252 -19.36 -0.54 20.91
N ASP A 253 -19.90 -0.69 19.71
CA ASP A 253 -20.73 -1.84 19.38
C ASP A 253 -19.90 -3.12 19.52
N PRO A 254 -20.50 -4.24 19.95
CA PRO A 254 -19.79 -5.52 20.06
C PRO A 254 -19.07 -5.95 18.77
N SER A 255 -19.59 -5.56 17.60
CA SER A 255 -18.96 -5.82 16.30
C SER A 255 -17.63 -5.09 16.11
N VAL A 256 -17.49 -3.88 16.65
CA VAL A 256 -16.23 -3.11 16.59
C VAL A 256 -15.20 -3.71 17.52
N ILE A 257 -15.62 -4.12 18.73
CA ILE A 257 -14.74 -4.85 19.66
C ILE A 257 -14.25 -6.14 19.03
N GLN A 258 -15.16 -6.91 18.41
CA GLN A 258 -14.79 -8.14 17.71
C GLN A 258 -13.83 -7.86 16.55
N TRP A 259 -14.06 -6.81 15.77
CA TRP A 259 -13.17 -6.40 14.67
C TRP A 259 -11.75 -6.08 15.17
N ILE A 260 -11.62 -5.36 16.30
CA ILE A 260 -10.31 -5.04 16.90
C ILE A 260 -9.61 -6.34 17.30
N LYS A 261 -10.31 -7.25 17.97
CA LYS A 261 -9.75 -8.52 18.43
C LYS A 261 -9.30 -9.41 17.28
N GLU A 262 -10.14 -9.61 16.26
CA GLU A 262 -9.77 -10.39 15.08
C GLU A 262 -8.59 -9.79 14.31
N THR A 263 -8.54 -8.45 14.26
CA THR A 263 -7.43 -7.73 13.62
C THR A 263 -6.14 -7.88 14.44
N HIS A 264 -6.21 -7.83 15.77
CA HIS A 264 -5.09 -8.08 16.67
C HIS A 264 -4.57 -9.52 16.54
N ASP A 265 -5.48 -10.50 16.64
CA ASP A 265 -5.17 -11.93 16.59
C ASP A 265 -4.56 -12.36 15.24
N SER A 266 -4.82 -11.60 14.17
CA SER A 266 -4.19 -11.83 12.87
C SER A 266 -2.67 -11.57 12.86
N GLY A 267 -2.16 -10.83 13.85
CA GLY A 267 -0.76 -10.38 13.91
C GLY A 267 -0.40 -9.33 12.86
N LEU A 268 -1.36 -8.86 12.04
CA LEU A 268 -1.14 -7.85 11.02
C LEU A 268 -1.07 -6.44 11.62
N VAL A 269 -1.84 -6.17 12.66
CA VAL A 269 -1.92 -4.84 13.27
C VAL A 269 -1.67 -4.92 14.76
N GLU A 270 -0.73 -4.11 15.22
CA GLU A 270 -0.60 -3.81 16.64
C GLU A 270 -1.49 -2.63 17.01
N PHE A 271 -2.40 -2.83 17.96
CA PHE A 271 -3.13 -1.73 18.57
C PHE A 271 -2.34 -1.13 19.73
N TRP A 272 -2.34 0.19 19.84
CA TRP A 272 -1.52 0.91 20.83
C TRP A 272 -2.27 2.07 21.47
N PHE A 273 -1.77 2.51 22.63
CA PHE A 273 -2.41 3.53 23.45
C PHE A 273 -2.19 4.93 22.86
N HIS A 274 -3.27 5.59 22.40
CA HIS A 274 -3.23 6.93 21.81
C HIS A 274 -3.95 7.99 22.64
N GLY A 275 -3.92 7.83 23.96
CA GLY A 275 -4.61 8.72 24.89
C GLY A 275 -5.98 8.21 25.30
N LEU A 276 -6.41 8.64 26.49
CA LEU A 276 -7.69 8.23 27.03
C LEU A 276 -8.81 8.85 26.20
N ASN A 277 -8.72 10.15 25.91
CA ASN A 277 -9.78 10.88 25.22
C ASN A 277 -9.29 11.92 24.20
N HIS A 278 -7.97 12.00 23.97
CA HIS A 278 -7.36 12.93 23.03
C HIS A 278 -7.72 14.41 23.35
N ASP A 279 -7.90 14.74 24.63
CA ASP A 279 -8.35 16.05 25.08
C ASP A 279 -7.28 17.13 24.90
N VAL A 280 -7.70 18.31 24.44
CA VAL A 280 -6.88 19.52 24.35
C VAL A 280 -7.42 20.57 25.30
N ARG A 281 -6.64 20.89 26.32
CA ARG A 281 -7.01 21.90 27.33
C ARG A 281 -6.40 23.25 26.96
N THR A 282 -7.15 24.32 27.19
CA THR A 282 -6.62 25.69 27.05
C THR A 282 -6.39 26.29 28.42
N GLU A 283 -5.17 26.71 28.71
CA GLU A 283 -4.80 27.41 29.94
C GLU A 283 -3.98 28.65 29.58
N ASN A 284 -4.41 29.84 30.05
CA ASN A 284 -3.75 31.11 29.75
C ASN A 284 -3.51 31.36 28.24
N GLY A 285 -4.42 30.91 27.39
CA GLY A 285 -4.32 31.04 25.92
C GLY A 285 -3.39 30.02 25.25
N VAL A 286 -2.75 29.14 26.02
CA VAL A 286 -1.90 28.05 25.51
C VAL A 286 -2.73 26.79 25.44
N GLN A 287 -2.74 26.14 24.27
CA GLN A 287 -3.41 24.86 24.08
C GLN A 287 -2.43 23.72 24.38
N MET A 288 -2.79 22.86 25.30
CA MET A 288 -2.00 21.75 25.80
C MET A 288 -2.69 20.43 25.44
N ALA A 289 -1.96 19.55 24.75
CA ALA A 289 -2.41 18.19 24.45
C ALA A 289 -2.65 17.38 25.73
N GLU A 290 -3.20 16.17 25.57
CA GLU A 290 -3.64 15.35 26.69
C GLU A 290 -2.53 15.09 27.72
N PHE A 291 -1.29 14.89 27.27
CA PHE A 291 -0.14 14.61 28.14
C PHE A 291 0.79 15.81 28.30
N LYS A 292 0.24 17.03 28.18
CA LYS A 292 0.96 18.29 28.40
C LYS A 292 0.37 19.08 29.57
N GLY A 293 1.22 19.47 30.51
CA GLY A 293 0.86 20.31 31.66
C GLY A 293 -0.14 19.66 32.60
N ARG A 294 -0.25 18.33 32.59
CA ARG A 294 -1.04 17.57 33.58
C ARG A 294 -0.12 17.05 34.69
N PRO A 295 -0.53 17.11 35.97
CA PRO A 295 0.21 16.50 37.06
C PRO A 295 0.42 15.00 36.87
N TYR A 296 1.47 14.46 37.52
CA TYR A 296 1.83 13.04 37.45
C TYR A 296 0.67 12.10 37.74
N GLU A 297 -0.04 12.29 38.85
CA GLU A 297 -1.17 11.43 39.24
C GLU A 297 -2.28 11.43 38.17
N GLU A 298 -2.47 12.53 37.46
CA GLU A 298 -3.47 12.60 36.41
C GLU A 298 -3.02 11.92 35.12
N GLN A 299 -1.77 12.13 34.69
CA GLN A 299 -1.23 11.41 33.54
C GLN A 299 -1.21 9.90 33.81
N LYS A 300 -0.71 9.47 34.98
CA LYS A 300 -0.66 8.07 35.37
C LYS A 300 -2.04 7.42 35.39
N ARG A 301 -3.03 8.07 36.01
CA ARG A 301 -4.41 7.56 36.04
C ARG A 301 -4.98 7.34 34.64
N ARG A 302 -4.66 8.20 33.66
CA ARG A 302 -5.12 8.03 32.26
C ARG A 302 -4.52 6.80 31.59
N PHE A 303 -3.25 6.47 31.87
CA PHE A 303 -2.65 5.20 31.45
C PHE A 303 -3.37 4.01 32.10
N GLU A 304 -3.55 4.05 33.43
CA GLU A 304 -4.18 2.96 34.19
C GLU A 304 -5.64 2.72 33.78
N GLU A 305 -6.43 3.78 33.57
CA GLU A 305 -7.81 3.70 33.07
C GLU A 305 -7.89 3.13 31.65
N SER A 306 -6.95 3.52 30.78
CA SER A 306 -6.91 3.03 29.39
C SER A 306 -6.51 1.55 29.32
N GLU A 307 -5.55 1.13 30.14
CA GLU A 307 -5.17 -0.28 30.29
C GLU A 307 -6.32 -1.11 30.87
N ALA A 308 -7.05 -0.60 31.87
CA ALA A 308 -8.22 -1.27 32.41
C ALA A 308 -9.30 -1.47 31.35
N LEU A 309 -9.60 -0.43 30.55
CA LEU A 309 -10.56 -0.51 29.44
C LEU A 309 -10.11 -1.49 28.35
N ALA A 310 -8.83 -1.48 27.97
CA ALA A 310 -8.29 -2.42 26.99
C ALA A 310 -8.44 -3.87 27.46
N ARG A 311 -8.09 -4.15 28.72
CA ARG A 311 -8.25 -5.49 29.32
C ARG A 311 -9.71 -5.91 29.38
N GLU A 312 -10.60 -5.02 29.82
CA GLU A 312 -12.02 -5.32 29.94
C GLU A 312 -12.69 -5.56 28.58
N LYS A 313 -12.44 -4.69 27.60
CA LYS A 313 -13.15 -4.71 26.31
C LYS A 313 -12.47 -5.60 25.28
N LEU A 314 -11.16 -5.52 25.17
CA LEU A 314 -10.38 -6.17 24.11
C LEU A 314 -9.80 -7.52 24.56
N GLY A 315 -9.58 -7.68 25.86
CA GLY A 315 -8.96 -8.89 26.43
C GLY A 315 -7.43 -8.89 26.36
N PHE A 316 -6.82 -7.76 26.00
CA PHE A 316 -5.37 -7.56 26.00
C PHE A 316 -5.01 -6.16 26.52
N ALA A 317 -3.74 -5.97 26.87
CA ALA A 317 -3.14 -4.71 27.30
C ALA A 317 -2.33 -4.08 26.17
N PHE A 318 -2.13 -2.76 26.20
CA PHE A 318 -1.21 -2.12 25.27
C PHE A 318 0.22 -2.18 25.82
N SER A 319 1.18 -2.42 24.93
CA SER A 319 2.62 -2.32 25.28
C SER A 319 3.30 -1.13 24.64
N THR A 320 2.57 -0.43 23.77
CA THR A 320 3.07 0.70 22.97
C THR A 320 2.22 1.93 23.27
N PHE A 321 2.89 3.07 23.45
CA PHE A 321 2.28 4.37 23.63
C PHE A 321 2.71 5.34 22.53
N GLY A 322 1.77 6.12 22.01
CA GLY A 322 2.04 7.29 21.19
C GLY A 322 1.17 8.44 21.67
N PRO A 323 1.72 9.55 22.19
CA PRO A 323 0.90 10.60 22.74
C PRO A 323 0.04 11.25 21.65
N PRO A 324 -1.24 11.53 21.92
CA PRO A 324 -2.10 12.32 21.05
C PRO A 324 -1.49 13.69 20.77
N GLY A 325 -1.75 14.15 19.55
CA GLY A 325 -1.38 15.50 19.13
C GLY A 325 -2.33 16.56 19.68
N GLY A 326 -2.31 17.70 19.01
CA GLY A 326 -3.21 18.81 19.31
C GLY A 326 -2.57 19.88 20.18
N GLY A 327 -3.18 21.06 20.15
CA GLY A 327 -2.69 22.25 20.83
C GLY A 327 -1.38 22.82 20.26
N SER A 328 -0.84 23.81 20.96
CA SER A 328 0.35 24.59 20.55
C SER A 328 1.59 24.32 21.41
N ALA A 329 1.45 23.62 22.53
CA ALA A 329 2.52 23.36 23.50
C ALA A 329 3.23 21.99 23.34
N GLY A 330 2.87 21.22 22.30
CA GLY A 330 3.38 19.87 22.05
C GLY A 330 2.57 18.77 22.76
N SER A 331 2.92 17.52 22.45
CA SER A 331 2.13 16.33 22.81
C SER A 331 2.42 15.73 24.18
N PHE A 332 3.61 15.99 24.75
CA PHE A 332 4.07 15.38 26.00
C PHE A 332 5.03 16.30 26.77
N ASP A 333 5.36 15.92 28.00
CA ASP A 333 6.34 16.60 28.86
C ASP A 333 7.14 15.61 29.75
N GLU A 334 7.97 16.15 30.66
CA GLU A 334 8.79 15.37 31.60
C GLU A 334 7.96 14.47 32.52
N VAL A 335 6.71 14.87 32.80
CA VAL A 335 5.79 14.05 33.59
C VAL A 335 5.38 12.82 32.79
N THR A 336 5.15 12.96 31.48
CA THR A 336 4.89 11.82 30.60
C THR A 336 6.08 10.85 30.57
N VAL A 337 7.31 11.37 30.50
CA VAL A 337 8.54 10.55 30.54
C VAL A 337 8.60 9.73 31.82
N ARG A 338 8.32 10.37 32.97
CA ARG A 338 8.27 9.67 34.26
C ARG A 338 7.17 8.60 34.30
N VAL A 339 5.97 8.89 33.81
CA VAL A 339 4.87 7.91 33.78
C VAL A 339 5.22 6.71 32.90
N MET A 340 5.82 6.92 31.72
CA MET A 340 6.33 5.84 30.87
C MET A 340 7.33 4.95 31.59
N ASN A 341 8.19 5.53 32.44
CA ASN A 341 9.13 4.77 33.26
C ASN A 341 8.49 4.10 34.48
N ASP A 342 7.30 4.49 34.92
CA ASP A 342 6.64 3.92 36.11
C ASP A 342 5.58 2.86 35.75
N VAL A 343 4.86 3.01 34.63
CA VAL A 343 3.81 2.06 34.19
C VAL A 343 4.48 0.79 33.64
N PRO A 344 4.23 -0.40 34.20
CA PRO A 344 4.97 -1.61 33.83
C PRO A 344 4.59 -2.15 32.44
N GLU A 345 3.37 -1.95 31.98
CA GLU A 345 2.89 -2.42 30.66
C GLU A 345 3.53 -1.68 29.49
N MET A 346 3.90 -0.41 29.66
CA MET A 346 4.42 0.44 28.58
C MET A 346 5.90 0.14 28.34
N LYS A 347 6.20 -0.43 27.16
CA LYS A 347 7.54 -0.88 26.75
C LYS A 347 8.07 -0.13 25.53
N VAL A 348 7.18 0.35 24.67
CA VAL A 348 7.56 1.02 23.42
C VAL A 348 6.92 2.40 23.39
N TRP A 349 7.71 3.42 23.04
CA TRP A 349 7.21 4.76 22.81
C TRP A 349 7.36 5.13 21.33
N LEU A 350 6.24 5.30 20.64
CA LEU A 350 6.17 5.99 19.35
C LEU A 350 6.37 7.49 19.58
N TYR A 351 7.63 7.89 19.61
CA TYR A 351 8.06 9.22 20.01
C TYR A 351 7.70 10.22 18.90
N PRO A 352 6.93 11.28 19.20
CA PRO A 352 6.31 12.08 18.16
C PRO A 352 7.28 13.00 17.43
N GLN A 353 8.57 13.02 17.80
CA GLN A 353 9.59 13.94 17.29
C GLN A 353 10.93 13.24 17.10
N PRO A 354 11.93 13.87 16.44
CA PRO A 354 13.30 13.39 16.42
C PRO A 354 13.83 13.21 17.85
N LEU A 355 14.66 12.20 18.05
CA LEU A 355 15.17 11.85 19.37
C LEU A 355 15.91 13.02 20.03
N ASP A 356 15.41 13.49 21.16
CA ASP A 356 16.00 14.55 21.98
C ASP A 356 16.72 13.97 23.21
N ASP A 357 17.21 14.83 24.12
CA ASP A 357 17.96 14.41 25.31
C ASP A 357 17.09 13.61 26.30
N ALA A 358 15.82 13.97 26.45
CA ALA A 358 14.91 13.26 27.35
C ALA A 358 14.60 11.86 26.82
N GLY A 359 14.36 11.73 25.52
CA GLY A 359 14.20 10.43 24.87
C GLY A 359 15.47 9.58 24.95
N ARG A 360 16.66 10.17 24.77
CA ARG A 360 17.94 9.46 24.94
C ARG A 360 18.09 8.90 26.35
N GLN A 361 17.87 9.73 27.37
CA GLN A 361 17.98 9.31 28.77
C GLN A 361 17.03 8.15 29.09
N LEU A 362 15.78 8.23 28.64
CA LEU A 362 14.80 7.17 28.88
C LEU A 362 15.17 5.86 28.15
N ALA A 363 15.76 5.94 26.95
CA ALA A 363 16.24 4.78 26.22
C ALA A 363 17.46 4.11 26.92
N GLU A 364 18.34 4.91 27.53
CA GLU A 364 19.52 4.42 28.28
C GLU A 364 19.12 3.65 29.56
N ASP A 365 18.03 4.04 30.22
CA ASP A 365 17.49 3.33 31.38
C ASP A 365 17.01 1.90 31.01
N GLY A 366 16.86 1.61 29.71
CA GLY A 366 16.63 0.27 29.17
C GLY A 366 15.24 -0.31 29.43
N LYS A 367 14.34 0.43 30.11
CA LYS A 367 12.96 -0.01 30.34
C LYS A 367 12.06 0.20 29.12
N VAL A 368 12.25 1.31 28.40
CA VAL A 368 11.37 1.75 27.31
C VAL A 368 12.19 1.92 26.04
N VAL A 369 11.77 1.25 24.97
CA VAL A 369 12.35 1.45 23.64
C VAL A 369 11.72 2.67 22.98
N ILE A 370 12.55 3.65 22.62
CA ILE A 370 12.11 4.84 21.92
C ILE A 370 12.19 4.61 20.41
N LEU A 371 11.06 4.77 19.73
CA LEU A 371 10.96 4.76 18.27
C LEU A 371 10.64 6.18 17.80
N ASP A 372 11.69 6.94 17.50
CA ASP A 372 11.61 8.34 17.07
C ASP A 372 11.23 8.52 15.61
N ARG A 373 10.76 9.72 15.31
CA ARG A 373 10.26 10.11 13.98
C ARG A 373 11.15 11.15 13.33
N GLU A 374 11.29 11.04 12.01
CA GLU A 374 11.85 12.10 11.15
C GLU A 374 10.72 12.84 10.45
N TRP A 375 10.46 14.09 10.82
CA TRP A 375 9.38 14.89 10.23
C TRP A 375 9.35 14.95 8.70
N PRO A 376 10.51 15.04 8.00
CA PRO A 376 10.50 15.05 6.53
C PRO A 376 10.08 13.74 5.88
N VAL A 377 10.01 12.62 6.63
CA VAL A 377 9.64 11.29 6.13
C VAL A 377 8.35 10.86 6.82
N ASN A 378 7.21 11.18 6.20
CA ASN A 378 5.90 10.93 6.77
C ASN A 378 4.86 10.59 5.70
N ILE A 379 3.80 9.86 6.07
CA ILE A 379 2.67 9.65 5.13
C ILE A 379 2.05 10.98 4.76
N GLU A 380 1.79 11.84 5.75
CA GLU A 380 1.08 13.10 5.55
C GLU A 380 2.01 14.31 5.59
N GLN A 381 1.91 15.15 4.55
CA GLN A 381 2.50 16.49 4.55
C GLN A 381 1.79 17.39 3.53
N PRO A 382 0.97 18.39 3.96
CA PRO A 382 0.69 18.79 5.35
C PRO A 382 -0.12 17.75 6.15
N LEU A 383 -0.33 18.00 7.45
CA LEU A 383 -1.15 17.17 8.34
C LEU A 383 -2.50 16.82 7.67
N PHE A 384 -2.93 15.56 7.79
CA PHE A 384 -4.15 14.99 7.20
C PHE A 384 -4.14 14.79 5.68
N VAL A 385 -3.04 15.11 5.00
CA VAL A 385 -2.94 14.99 3.53
C VAL A 385 -1.81 14.04 3.16
N PRO A 386 -2.11 12.77 2.83
CA PRO A 386 -1.12 11.82 2.35
C PRO A 386 -0.39 12.35 1.10
N ASN A 387 0.93 12.19 1.06
CA ASN A 387 1.78 12.79 0.04
C ASN A 387 3.00 11.91 -0.29
N ALA A 388 2.86 11.08 -1.34
CA ALA A 388 3.91 10.15 -1.76
C ALA A 388 5.21 10.86 -2.13
N GLU A 389 5.12 11.90 -2.96
CA GLU A 389 6.30 12.64 -3.46
C GLU A 389 7.09 13.29 -2.32
N ARG A 390 6.43 13.77 -1.26
CA ARG A 390 7.12 14.28 -0.07
C ARG A 390 7.80 13.17 0.70
N LEU A 391 7.12 12.05 0.92
CA LEU A 391 7.71 10.89 1.59
C LEU A 391 8.95 10.37 0.84
N GLU A 392 8.88 10.24 -0.48
CA GLU A 392 9.99 9.77 -1.31
C GLU A 392 11.24 10.64 -1.16
N ARG A 393 11.07 11.97 -1.31
CA ARG A 393 12.16 12.94 -1.12
C ARG A 393 12.69 12.97 0.30
N GLY A 394 11.80 12.76 1.28
CA GLY A 394 12.18 12.60 2.67
C GLY A 394 13.06 11.38 2.87
N TYR A 395 12.56 10.22 2.47
CA TYR A 395 13.22 8.91 2.63
C TYR A 395 14.62 8.90 2.01
N ALA A 396 14.80 9.49 0.83
CA ALA A 396 16.09 9.60 0.15
C ALA A 396 17.15 10.39 0.93
N LYS A 397 16.76 11.29 1.85
CA LYS A 397 17.71 12.06 2.69
C LYS A 397 18.30 11.23 3.83
N TYR A 398 17.74 10.07 4.14
CA TYR A 398 18.12 9.25 5.29
C TYR A 398 18.52 7.82 4.89
N PRO A 399 19.48 7.63 3.97
CA PRO A 399 19.81 6.32 3.41
C PRO A 399 20.29 5.31 4.47
N ARG A 400 20.89 5.80 5.57
CA ARG A 400 21.43 4.98 6.67
C ARG A 400 20.46 4.72 7.83
N ARG A 401 19.27 5.34 7.85
CA ARG A 401 18.35 5.24 8.99
C ARG A 401 17.70 3.85 9.05
N ALA A 402 17.78 3.16 10.19
CA ALA A 402 17.36 1.76 10.29
C ALA A 402 15.84 1.55 10.20
N TYR A 403 15.04 2.53 10.66
CA TYR A 403 13.59 2.46 10.65
C TYR A 403 12.95 3.83 10.41
N PHE A 404 11.68 3.83 10.01
CA PHE A 404 10.85 5.02 9.94
C PHE A 404 9.50 4.80 10.60
N VAL A 405 9.10 5.75 11.45
CA VAL A 405 7.74 5.84 12.02
C VAL A 405 6.96 6.84 11.17
N LEU A 406 5.94 6.36 10.45
CA LEU A 406 5.19 7.14 9.49
C LEU A 406 3.75 7.34 9.98
N GLN A 407 3.39 8.58 10.29
CA GLN A 407 2.09 8.98 10.85
C GLN A 407 1.05 9.25 9.76
N GLY A 408 -0.14 8.68 9.95
CA GLY A 408 -1.35 8.96 9.16
C GLY A 408 -2.63 9.00 9.99
N HIS A 409 -3.68 9.65 9.49
CA HIS A 409 -5.00 9.80 10.13
C HIS A 409 -6.10 9.41 9.14
N PRO A 410 -6.42 8.11 9.02
CA PRO A 410 -7.30 7.58 7.96
C PRO A 410 -8.65 8.27 7.83
N THR A 411 -9.23 8.70 8.95
CA THR A 411 -10.54 9.33 9.04
C THR A 411 -10.62 10.71 8.37
N HIS A 412 -9.47 11.32 8.05
CA HIS A 412 -9.39 12.57 7.30
C HIS A 412 -9.16 12.35 5.79
N TRP A 413 -8.85 11.13 5.37
CA TRP A 413 -8.50 10.85 3.99
C TRP A 413 -9.75 10.72 3.13
N LYS A 414 -9.73 11.42 1.99
CA LYS A 414 -10.65 11.19 0.88
C LYS A 414 -10.04 10.17 -0.09
N ASP A 415 -10.76 9.85 -1.16
CA ASP A 415 -10.28 8.90 -2.17
C ASP A 415 -8.88 9.23 -2.68
N GLU A 416 -8.58 10.51 -2.92
CA GLU A 416 -7.26 10.96 -3.37
C GLU A 416 -6.18 10.70 -2.30
N GLY A 417 -6.52 10.87 -1.02
CA GLY A 417 -5.63 10.57 0.10
C GLY A 417 -5.31 9.08 0.19
N PHE A 418 -6.29 8.22 -0.04
CA PHE A 418 -6.08 6.77 -0.10
C PHE A 418 -5.22 6.37 -1.31
N VAL A 419 -5.41 6.99 -2.47
CA VAL A 419 -4.52 6.78 -3.63
C VAL A 419 -3.08 7.17 -3.31
N GLN A 420 -2.87 8.30 -2.64
CA GLN A 420 -1.52 8.72 -2.22
C GLN A 420 -0.92 7.78 -1.16
N PHE A 421 -1.73 7.27 -0.24
CA PHE A 421 -1.31 6.26 0.73
C PHE A 421 -0.86 4.96 0.03
N GLU A 422 -1.61 4.48 -0.97
CA GLU A 422 -1.20 3.30 -1.74
C GLU A 422 0.10 3.54 -2.54
N LYS A 423 0.29 4.72 -3.13
CA LYS A 423 1.56 5.11 -3.78
C LYS A 423 2.74 5.06 -2.81
N ILE A 424 2.54 5.49 -1.56
CA ILE A 424 3.55 5.40 -0.50
C ILE A 424 3.92 3.93 -0.23
N LEU A 425 2.92 3.05 -0.12
CA LEU A 425 3.16 1.62 0.08
C LEU A 425 3.92 1.02 -1.11
N ASP A 426 3.50 1.32 -2.33
CA ASP A 426 4.16 0.87 -3.56
C ASP A 426 5.63 1.30 -3.59
N PHE A 427 5.91 2.57 -3.32
CA PHE A 427 7.27 3.08 -3.24
C PHE A 427 8.09 2.32 -2.19
N LEU A 428 7.59 2.20 -0.96
CA LEU A 428 8.31 1.54 0.13
C LEU A 428 8.56 0.06 -0.16
N GLN A 429 7.62 -0.64 -0.79
CA GLN A 429 7.79 -2.02 -1.27
C GLN A 429 8.87 -2.09 -2.36
N GLN A 430 8.91 -1.14 -3.30
CA GLN A 430 10.00 -1.04 -4.31
C GLN A 430 11.37 -0.78 -3.67
N GLN A 431 11.42 -0.11 -2.52
CA GLN A 431 12.64 0.05 -1.73
C GLN A 431 13.03 -1.20 -0.93
N ASN A 432 12.32 -2.32 -1.13
CA ASN A 432 12.42 -3.55 -0.35
C ASN A 432 12.26 -3.33 1.16
N ALA A 433 11.52 -2.29 1.58
CA ALA A 433 11.35 -1.97 2.99
C ALA A 433 10.51 -3.04 3.69
N VAL A 434 10.79 -3.28 4.98
CA VAL A 434 10.14 -4.32 5.77
C VAL A 434 9.11 -3.67 6.68
N PHE A 435 7.83 -3.97 6.48
CA PHE A 435 6.76 -3.48 7.33
C PHE A 435 6.68 -4.31 8.60
N VAL A 436 6.73 -3.64 9.75
CA VAL A 436 6.78 -4.26 11.08
C VAL A 436 5.84 -3.54 12.04
N THR A 437 5.40 -4.22 13.08
CA THR A 437 4.72 -3.54 14.18
C THR A 437 5.73 -2.74 15.03
N PRO A 438 5.26 -1.77 15.84
CA PRO A 438 6.10 -1.08 16.83
C PRO A 438 6.90 -2.04 17.72
N GLN A 439 6.27 -3.06 18.31
CA GLN A 439 6.96 -4.04 19.15
C GLN A 439 8.01 -4.85 18.41
N GLU A 440 7.74 -5.25 17.16
CA GLU A 440 8.72 -5.96 16.34
C GLU A 440 9.92 -5.08 15.99
N CYS A 441 9.68 -3.80 15.67
CA CYS A 441 10.77 -2.85 15.47
C CYS A 441 11.58 -2.63 16.74
N ALA A 442 10.90 -2.48 17.89
CA ALA A 442 11.53 -2.28 19.18
C ALA A 442 12.45 -3.45 19.54
N ALA A 443 11.97 -4.69 19.41
CA ALA A 443 12.77 -5.89 19.63
C ALA A 443 14.01 -5.95 18.71
N ALA A 444 13.87 -5.53 17.45
CA ALA A 444 15.00 -5.48 16.52
C ALA A 444 16.02 -4.38 16.85
N VAL A 445 15.58 -3.26 17.42
CA VAL A 445 16.46 -2.19 17.91
C VAL A 445 17.23 -2.66 19.15
N GLU A 446 16.56 -3.27 20.13
CA GLU A 446 17.19 -3.80 21.34
C GLU A 446 18.26 -4.85 21.04
N GLN A 447 17.96 -5.82 20.17
CA GLN A 447 18.92 -6.85 19.77
C GLN A 447 20.20 -6.27 19.17
N LYS A 448 20.11 -5.19 18.39
CA LYS A 448 21.29 -4.52 17.83
C LYS A 448 22.10 -3.82 18.90
N THR A 449 21.45 -3.14 19.85
CA THR A 449 22.13 -2.50 20.98
C THR A 449 22.86 -3.54 21.83
N ALA A 450 22.23 -4.69 22.09
CA ALA A 450 22.84 -5.79 22.84
C ALA A 450 24.02 -6.47 22.11
N GLN A 451 24.08 -6.41 20.77
CA GLN A 451 25.21 -6.93 19.99
C GLN A 451 26.36 -5.92 19.83
N ALA A 452 26.11 -4.63 20.09
CA ALA A 452 27.10 -3.56 19.98
C ALA A 452 27.85 -3.29 21.29
N ASN A 453 27.27 -3.71 22.42
CA ASN A 453 27.85 -3.69 23.77
C ASN A 453 28.48 -5.04 24.12
#